data_AF-A0A1H0TMZ5-F1
#
_entry.id   AF-A0A1H0TMZ5-F1
#
_cell.length_a   1.000
_cell.length_b   1.000
_cell.length_c   1.000
_cell.angle_alpha   90.00
_cell.angle_beta   90.00
_cell.angle_gamma   90.00
#
_symmetry.space_group_name_H-M   'P 1'
#
loop_
_entity.id
_entity.type
_entity.pdbx_description
1 polymer ?
#
loop_
_entity_poly.entity_id
_entity_poly.type
_entity_poly.pdbx_seq_one_letter_code
_entity_poly.pdbx_strand_id
1 'polypeptide(L)'
;MQLTIRVRPRLAAIAALLLVAFVATTARSAWAASPLTVAQAIAQQDGSSQSVTGYIVGEPVATSTVNRSGFTGDLAIALADSASQTSTSQMLYVQLTTQWRSAWGLKTNPSKLGTKVTVTGQLTAYFAHAGQKSPTAITGGTPDPDPTTTTPPPTSTTSSPTDTYYASALGKSGSALRSSLHAIIRNQTVLTYDQVWTALKDTDQDPNNSNNVIEIYSGRSIAKSDNGGGVDQWNREHVWAKSHGDFGTANGPGTDVHHLRPEDVTVNSDRGNLDFDNGGSAVNQCSDCWRDGDSFEPRDAVKGDVARMIFYMAIRYEGDDGWPNLEPNESVGNGTAPNIGKLSVLKAWSAGDPPDAFEKRRNQVIYDTWQHNRNPFVDHPEWVSSIWP
;
A
#
# COMPACT_ATOMS: atom_id res chain seq x y z
N MET A 1 66.93 -19.62 80.53
CA MET A 1 66.25 -19.58 81.84
C MET A 1 64.83 -20.11 81.65
N GLN A 2 64.52 -21.25 82.31
CA GLN A 2 63.21 -21.84 82.67
C GLN A 2 62.05 -21.82 81.64
N LEU A 3 61.60 -22.94 81.04
CA LEU A 3 60.82 -24.09 81.57
C LEU A 3 59.47 -23.71 82.25
N THR A 4 58.34 -24.25 81.72
CA THR A 4 57.29 -25.07 82.41
C THR A 4 55.82 -24.79 81.97
N ILE A 5 55.28 -25.64 81.09
CA ILE A 5 54.11 -26.55 81.20
C ILE A 5 52.78 -26.15 81.94
N ARG A 6 51.66 -26.31 81.18
CA ARG A 6 50.22 -26.68 81.48
C ARG A 6 49.40 -25.78 82.46
N VAL A 7 48.09 -25.55 82.32
CA VAL A 7 46.90 -26.45 82.31
C VAL A 7 45.63 -25.66 81.86
N ARG A 8 44.70 -26.28 81.10
CA ARG A 8 43.30 -25.83 80.79
C ARG A 8 42.34 -26.25 81.93
N PRO A 9 41.11 -25.70 82.21
CA PRO A 9 40.02 -25.48 81.23
C PRO A 9 38.90 -24.43 81.57
N ARG A 10 37.92 -24.29 80.64
CA ARG A 10 36.44 -24.13 80.81
C ARG A 10 35.77 -22.91 80.15
N LEU A 11 34.95 -23.25 79.14
CA LEU A 11 33.57 -22.78 78.82
C LEU A 11 33.32 -21.29 78.58
N ALA A 12 32.96 -20.92 77.34
CA ALA A 12 31.55 -20.67 76.96
C ALA A 12 31.41 -20.10 75.53
N ALA A 13 30.34 -20.57 74.86
CA ALA A 13 29.63 -19.97 73.72
C ALA A 13 30.37 -19.82 72.36
N ILE A 14 30.27 -20.87 71.54
CA ILE A 14 30.33 -20.76 70.08
C ILE A 14 28.95 -20.31 69.60
N ALA A 15 28.81 -19.04 69.20
CA ALA A 15 27.70 -18.60 68.36
C ALA A 15 28.16 -18.71 66.91
N ALA A 16 27.82 -19.81 66.24
CA ALA A 16 27.99 -19.95 64.81
C ALA A 16 26.95 -19.07 64.10
N LEU A 17 27.32 -17.86 63.73
CA LEU A 17 26.55 -17.08 62.75
C LEU A 17 26.86 -17.68 61.37
N LEU A 18 26.01 -18.62 60.95
CA LEU A 18 25.93 -19.07 59.56
C LEU A 18 25.45 -17.89 58.70
N LEU A 19 26.40 -17.07 58.22
CA LEU A 19 26.13 -16.15 57.13
C LEU A 19 26.07 -16.98 55.85
N VAL A 20 24.88 -17.51 55.55
CA VAL A 20 24.58 -18.03 54.22
C VAL A 20 24.57 -16.83 53.28
N ALA A 21 25.72 -16.55 52.67
CA ALA A 21 25.79 -15.67 51.52
C ALA A 21 25.05 -16.37 50.37
N PHE A 22 23.74 -16.11 50.30
CA PHE A 22 22.95 -16.44 49.13
C PHE A 22 23.45 -15.51 48.01
N VAL A 23 24.48 -15.95 47.29
CA VAL A 23 24.81 -15.35 45.99
C VAL A 23 23.67 -15.75 45.08
N ALA A 24 22.61 -14.94 45.08
CA ALA A 24 21.66 -14.92 44.00
C ALA A 24 22.47 -14.54 42.75
N THR A 25 22.90 -15.55 41.98
CA THR A 25 23.21 -15.36 40.58
C THR A 25 21.90 -14.96 39.92
N THR A 26 21.58 -13.67 39.99
CA THR A 26 20.60 -13.11 39.07
C THR A 26 21.23 -13.29 37.70
N ALA A 27 20.81 -14.33 37.00
CA ALA A 27 20.90 -14.33 35.55
C ALA A 27 20.19 -13.04 35.14
N ARG A 28 20.96 -12.00 34.86
CA ARG A 28 20.45 -10.87 34.11
C ARG A 28 20.10 -11.49 32.78
N SER A 29 18.81 -11.76 32.57
CA SER A 29 18.30 -11.94 31.22
C SER A 29 18.74 -10.68 30.48
N ALA A 30 19.76 -10.80 29.64
CA ALA A 30 20.07 -9.77 28.68
C ALA A 30 18.85 -9.72 27.78
N TRP A 31 18.00 -8.71 27.98
CA TRP A 31 16.95 -8.41 27.02
C TRP A 31 17.69 -8.11 25.72
N ALA A 32 17.55 -8.99 24.73
CA ALA A 32 18.07 -8.71 23.40
C ALA A 32 17.38 -7.43 22.93
N ALA A 33 18.17 -6.45 22.50
CA ALA A 33 17.61 -5.23 21.93
C ALA A 33 16.71 -5.62 20.74
N SER A 34 15.54 -4.99 20.64
CA SER A 34 14.64 -5.19 19.52
C SER A 34 15.39 -4.92 18.21
N PRO A 35 15.20 -5.74 17.15
CA PRO A 35 15.83 -5.48 15.86
C PRO A 35 15.46 -4.09 15.33
N LEU A 36 16.42 -3.46 14.65
CA LEU A 36 16.20 -2.19 13.96
C LEU A 36 15.31 -2.38 12.74
N THR A 37 14.55 -1.33 12.39
CA THR A 37 13.95 -1.21 11.06
C THR A 37 15.03 -0.93 10.01
N VAL A 38 14.70 -1.11 8.73
CA VAL A 38 15.60 -0.79 7.62
C VAL A 38 15.93 0.71 7.62
N ALA A 39 14.94 1.59 7.80
CA ALA A 39 15.18 3.03 7.88
C ALA A 39 16.12 3.41 9.04
N GLN A 40 15.98 2.79 10.21
CA GLN A 40 16.87 3.02 11.35
C GLN A 40 18.31 2.54 11.05
N ALA A 41 18.45 1.37 10.43
CA ALA A 41 19.75 0.83 10.05
C ALA A 41 20.47 1.67 8.97
N ILE A 42 19.71 2.27 8.04
CA ILE A 42 20.22 3.22 7.05
C ILE A 42 20.72 4.50 7.72
N ALA A 43 20.00 5.02 8.72
CA ALA A 43 20.40 6.22 9.44
C ALA A 43 21.63 6.01 10.35
N GLN A 44 21.84 4.78 10.83
CA GLN A 44 22.88 4.49 11.81
C GLN A 44 24.28 4.31 11.21
N GLN A 45 24.48 3.36 10.29
CA GLN A 45 25.73 3.11 9.52
C GLN A 45 27.07 3.37 10.27
N ASP A 46 27.15 2.99 11.54
CA ASP A 46 28.23 3.35 12.47
C ASP A 46 29.29 2.26 12.66
N GLY A 47 29.22 1.17 11.89
CA GLY A 47 30.09 0.02 12.02
C GLY A 47 29.75 -0.92 13.17
N SER A 48 28.67 -0.67 13.92
CA SER A 48 28.20 -1.58 14.96
C SER A 48 27.53 -2.83 14.36
N SER A 49 27.51 -3.92 15.14
CA SER A 49 26.77 -5.13 14.78
C SER A 49 25.34 -5.03 15.30
N GLN A 50 24.36 -5.02 14.38
CA GLN A 50 22.93 -4.88 14.70
C GLN A 50 22.12 -5.98 14.03
N SER A 51 20.98 -6.33 14.63
CA SER A 51 19.93 -7.11 13.98
C SER A 51 18.98 -6.14 13.27
N VAL A 52 18.73 -6.36 11.98
CA VAL A 52 17.83 -5.54 11.15
C VAL A 52 16.74 -6.43 10.59
N THR A 53 15.49 -6.02 10.73
CA THR A 53 14.33 -6.73 10.18
C THR A 53 13.77 -5.97 8.97
N GLY A 54 13.58 -6.66 7.85
CA GLY A 54 13.02 -6.10 6.62
C GLY A 54 12.60 -7.18 5.62
N TYR A 55 11.96 -6.77 4.54
CA TYR A 55 11.56 -7.64 3.43
C TYR A 55 12.65 -7.66 2.36
N ILE A 56 12.92 -8.84 1.79
CA ILE A 56 13.82 -8.96 0.64
C ILE A 56 13.12 -8.37 -0.59
N VAL A 57 13.64 -7.27 -1.14
CA VAL A 57 13.02 -6.53 -2.25
C VAL A 57 13.78 -6.59 -3.56
N GLY A 58 14.94 -7.25 -3.59
CA GLY A 58 15.65 -7.53 -4.84
C GLY A 58 17.13 -7.85 -4.66
N GLU A 59 17.83 -7.99 -5.78
CA GLU A 59 19.27 -8.22 -5.86
C GLU A 59 19.96 -6.90 -6.22
N PRO A 60 20.75 -6.29 -5.31
CA PRO A 60 21.53 -5.10 -5.65
C PRO A 60 22.72 -5.49 -6.54
N VAL A 61 22.80 -4.89 -7.72
CA VAL A 61 23.87 -5.13 -8.71
C VAL A 61 24.79 -3.93 -8.91
N ALA A 62 24.37 -2.74 -8.47
CA ALA A 62 25.18 -1.52 -8.43
C ALA A 62 24.68 -0.60 -7.30
N THR A 63 25.34 0.55 -7.10
CA THR A 63 25.00 1.53 -6.06
C THR A 63 23.52 1.91 -6.05
N SER A 64 22.92 2.13 -7.22
CA SER A 64 21.53 2.58 -7.37
C SER A 64 20.67 1.62 -8.19
N THR A 65 21.13 0.38 -8.41
CA THR A 65 20.44 -0.59 -9.28
C THR A 65 20.15 -1.87 -8.50
N VAL A 66 18.86 -2.20 -8.42
CA VAL A 66 18.36 -3.41 -7.76
C VAL A 66 17.48 -4.17 -8.75
N ASN A 67 17.89 -5.37 -9.13
CA ASN A 67 17.08 -6.26 -9.95
C ASN A 67 15.94 -6.82 -9.09
N ARG A 68 14.71 -6.79 -9.61
CA ARG A 68 13.53 -7.40 -8.96
C ARG A 68 13.07 -8.69 -9.64
N SER A 69 13.65 -9.00 -10.79
CA SER A 69 13.48 -10.23 -11.56
C SER A 69 14.74 -10.46 -12.38
N GLY A 70 14.88 -11.63 -13.01
CA GLY A 70 16.05 -11.93 -13.84
C GLY A 70 17.36 -11.92 -13.06
N PHE A 71 17.34 -12.40 -11.81
CA PHE A 71 18.47 -12.31 -10.88
C PHE A 71 19.75 -12.94 -11.44
N THR A 72 20.86 -12.22 -11.33
CA THR A 72 22.13 -12.51 -12.00
C THR A 72 23.16 -13.18 -11.09
N GLY A 73 23.02 -13.04 -9.77
CA GLY A 73 23.90 -13.59 -8.75
C GLY A 73 23.26 -13.78 -7.37
N ASP A 74 24.01 -14.44 -6.49
CA ASP A 74 23.61 -14.78 -5.11
C ASP A 74 24.44 -14.03 -4.05
N LEU A 75 25.06 -12.92 -4.45
CA LEU A 75 26.06 -12.24 -3.64
C LEU A 75 25.45 -11.27 -2.62
N ALA A 76 24.23 -10.81 -2.85
CA ALA A 76 23.59 -9.81 -2.02
C ALA A 76 22.06 -9.83 -2.16
N ILE A 77 21.40 -9.27 -1.16
CA ILE A 77 19.96 -8.99 -1.14
C ILE A 77 19.73 -7.56 -0.66
N ALA A 78 18.71 -6.90 -1.19
CA ALA A 78 18.24 -5.60 -0.72
C ALA A 78 17.09 -5.81 0.26
N LEU A 79 17.17 -5.19 1.44
CA LEU A 79 16.10 -5.18 2.43
C LEU A 79 15.37 -3.84 2.43
N ALA A 80 14.05 -3.86 2.65
CA ALA A 80 13.26 -2.66 2.88
C ALA A 80 12.23 -2.87 4.00
N ASP A 81 11.72 -1.78 4.58
CA ASP A 81 10.67 -1.85 5.60
C ASP A 81 9.34 -2.36 5.03
N SER A 82 9.11 -2.23 3.72
CA SER A 82 7.97 -2.78 2.98
C SER A 82 8.43 -3.68 1.82
N ALA A 83 7.74 -4.79 1.58
CA ALA A 83 7.99 -5.69 0.44
C ALA A 83 7.80 -5.00 -0.94
N SER A 84 6.94 -3.99 -1.00
CA SER A 84 6.66 -3.22 -2.23
C SER A 84 7.64 -2.06 -2.48
N GLN A 85 8.59 -1.79 -1.57
CA GLN A 85 9.52 -0.67 -1.67
C GLN A 85 10.35 -0.71 -2.96
N THR A 86 10.32 0.33 -3.79
CA THR A 86 11.11 0.43 -5.03
C THR A 86 12.22 1.49 -4.99
N SER A 87 12.11 2.52 -4.14
CA SER A 87 13.18 3.52 -4.02
C SER A 87 14.40 2.92 -3.32
N THR A 88 15.51 2.87 -4.05
CA THR A 88 16.79 2.29 -3.61
C THR A 88 17.37 3.02 -2.40
N SER A 89 17.13 4.34 -2.29
CA SER A 89 17.53 5.15 -1.12
C SER A 89 16.93 4.69 0.22
N GLN A 90 15.85 3.90 0.19
CA GLN A 90 15.20 3.33 1.38
C GLN A 90 15.49 1.83 1.54
N MET A 91 16.51 1.31 0.85
CA MET A 91 16.92 -0.09 0.96
C MET A 91 18.24 -0.22 1.72
N LEU A 92 18.38 -1.28 2.51
CA LEU A 92 19.66 -1.67 3.09
C LEU A 92 20.23 -2.84 2.29
N TYR A 93 21.43 -2.68 1.73
CA TYR A 93 22.05 -3.75 0.95
C TYR A 93 22.84 -4.70 1.85
N VAL A 94 22.42 -5.96 1.89
CA VAL A 94 23.04 -7.01 2.69
C VAL A 94 23.98 -7.83 1.81
N GLN A 95 25.27 -7.87 2.17
CA GLN A 95 26.25 -8.71 1.50
C GLN A 95 26.18 -10.15 2.03
N LEU A 96 25.80 -11.10 1.18
CA LEU A 96 25.76 -12.53 1.53
C LEU A 96 27.15 -13.15 1.45
N THR A 97 27.69 -13.56 2.60
CA THR A 97 28.90 -14.41 2.67
C THR A 97 28.61 -15.82 2.16
N THR A 98 29.64 -16.55 1.74
CA THR A 98 29.53 -17.89 1.11
C THR A 98 28.54 -18.84 1.81
N GLN A 99 28.52 -18.88 3.15
CA GLN A 99 27.62 -19.75 3.93
C GLN A 99 26.12 -19.45 3.76
N TRP A 100 25.75 -18.24 3.32
CA TRP A 100 24.35 -17.81 3.21
C TRP A 100 23.82 -17.80 1.77
N ARG A 101 24.70 -17.81 0.77
CA ARG A 101 24.32 -17.60 -0.64
C ARG A 101 23.35 -18.65 -1.16
N SER A 102 23.60 -19.93 -0.86
CA SER A 102 22.74 -21.03 -1.31
C SER A 102 21.34 -20.99 -0.69
N ALA A 103 21.19 -20.40 0.49
CA ALA A 103 19.91 -20.32 1.20
C ALA A 103 19.12 -19.03 0.93
N TRP A 104 19.82 -17.93 0.64
CA TRP A 104 19.23 -16.58 0.62
C TRP A 104 19.50 -15.77 -0.65
N GLY A 105 20.42 -16.21 -1.50
CA GLY A 105 20.67 -15.55 -2.78
C GLY A 105 19.48 -15.73 -3.72
N LEU A 106 19.09 -14.65 -4.41
CA LEU A 106 17.87 -14.60 -5.22
C LEU A 106 18.00 -15.28 -6.59
N LYS A 107 19.21 -15.48 -7.11
CA LYS A 107 19.40 -16.30 -8.31
C LYS A 107 19.09 -17.77 -8.03
N THR A 108 19.58 -18.29 -6.90
CA THR A 108 19.31 -19.67 -6.46
C THR A 108 17.90 -19.79 -5.86
N ASN A 109 17.43 -18.75 -5.16
CA ASN A 109 16.17 -18.76 -4.41
C ASN A 109 15.26 -17.57 -4.80
N PRO A 110 14.78 -17.47 -6.05
CA PRO A 110 13.97 -16.33 -6.50
C PRO A 110 12.68 -16.15 -5.69
N SER A 111 12.11 -17.24 -5.15
CA SER A 111 10.93 -17.21 -4.27
C SER A 111 11.16 -16.56 -2.90
N LYS A 112 12.40 -16.18 -2.56
CA LYS A 112 12.70 -15.42 -1.34
C LYS A 112 12.43 -13.93 -1.50
N LEU A 113 12.18 -13.44 -2.72
CA LEU A 113 11.67 -12.09 -2.92
C LEU A 113 10.35 -11.92 -2.16
N GLY A 114 10.19 -10.82 -1.44
CA GLY A 114 9.05 -10.56 -0.56
C GLY A 114 9.11 -11.27 0.79
N THR A 115 10.11 -12.12 1.06
CA THR A 115 10.24 -12.78 2.37
C THR A 115 10.74 -11.78 3.41
N LYS A 116 10.05 -11.69 4.56
CA LYS A 116 10.54 -10.95 5.73
C LYS A 116 11.66 -11.73 6.41
N VAL A 117 12.78 -11.07 6.63
CA VAL A 117 13.98 -11.66 7.26
C VAL A 117 14.50 -10.73 8.34
N THR A 118 15.21 -11.32 9.30
CA THR A 118 16.06 -10.58 10.23
C THR A 118 17.50 -10.98 9.99
N VAL A 119 18.35 -10.00 9.70
CA VAL A 119 19.77 -10.17 9.42
C VAL A 119 20.57 -9.52 10.55
N THR A 120 21.44 -10.28 11.19
CA THR A 120 22.40 -9.77 12.17
C THR A 120 23.76 -9.68 11.52
N GLY A 121 24.36 -8.49 11.55
CA GLY A 121 25.64 -8.20 10.90
C GLY A 121 26.09 -6.76 11.12
N GLN A 122 27.23 -6.40 10.57
CA GLN A 122 27.85 -5.09 10.75
C GLN A 122 27.22 -4.05 9.81
N LEU A 123 26.71 -2.94 10.36
CA LEU A 123 26.17 -1.82 9.57
C LEU A 123 27.32 -1.02 8.93
N THR A 124 27.57 -1.24 7.65
CA THR A 124 28.65 -0.60 6.91
C THR A 124 28.34 -0.60 5.42
N ALA A 125 28.84 0.42 4.71
CA ALA A 125 28.51 0.62 3.31
C ALA A 125 28.86 -0.57 2.42
N TYR A 126 27.97 -0.89 1.48
CA TYR A 126 28.15 -1.86 0.41
C TYR A 126 27.75 -1.22 -0.91
N PHE A 127 28.59 -1.28 -1.95
CA PHE A 127 28.45 -0.48 -3.18
C PHE A 127 28.34 1.03 -2.96
N ALA A 128 29.00 1.60 -1.95
CA ALA A 128 28.82 3.01 -1.54
C ALA A 128 27.36 3.38 -1.18
N HIS A 129 26.52 2.38 -0.95
CA HIS A 129 25.16 2.48 -0.41
C HIS A 129 25.15 2.08 1.06
N ALA A 130 24.16 2.53 1.83
CA ALA A 130 23.92 2.01 3.17
C ALA A 130 23.76 0.48 3.12
N GLY A 131 24.52 -0.22 3.96
CA GLY A 131 24.65 -1.67 3.85
C GLY A 131 24.83 -2.38 5.18
N GLN A 132 24.84 -3.71 5.06
CA GLN A 132 25.12 -4.62 6.15
C GLN A 132 26.04 -5.74 5.63
N LYS A 133 27.19 -5.91 6.28
CA LYS A 133 28.20 -6.91 5.90
C LYS A 133 28.43 -7.92 7.01
N SER A 134 29.12 -9.00 6.65
CA SER A 134 29.51 -10.07 7.57
C SER A 134 28.33 -10.62 8.40
N PRO A 135 27.19 -11.00 7.76
CA PRO A 135 26.04 -11.50 8.50
C PRO A 135 26.40 -12.75 9.32
N THR A 136 26.17 -12.69 10.62
CA THR A 136 26.40 -13.79 11.59
C THR A 136 25.14 -14.61 11.82
N ALA A 137 23.97 -14.06 11.54
CA ALA A 137 22.69 -14.77 11.55
C ALA A 137 21.75 -14.20 10.49
N ILE A 138 21.06 -15.07 9.75
CA ILE A 138 19.90 -14.73 8.94
C ILE A 138 18.78 -15.67 9.34
N THR A 139 17.73 -15.11 9.93
CA THR A 139 16.57 -15.87 10.42
C THR A 139 15.28 -15.35 9.78
N GLY A 140 14.33 -16.26 9.59
CA GLY A 140 13.10 -16.04 8.82
C GLY A 140 12.93 -17.16 7.80
N GLY A 141 11.98 -17.03 6.86
CA GLY A 141 11.92 -17.93 5.72
C GLY A 141 10.71 -18.86 5.63
N THR A 142 9.51 -18.35 5.87
CA THR A 142 8.36 -18.77 5.05
C THR A 142 8.30 -17.84 3.84
N PRO A 143 8.46 -18.34 2.60
CA PRO A 143 7.86 -17.67 1.45
C PRO A 143 6.37 -17.53 1.77
N ASP A 144 5.76 -16.40 1.44
CA ASP A 144 4.30 -16.35 1.39
C ASP A 144 3.85 -17.39 0.33
N PRO A 145 3.11 -18.46 0.68
CA PRO A 145 2.63 -19.38 -0.32
C PRO A 145 1.33 -18.84 -0.92
N ASP A 146 1.40 -18.61 -2.23
CA ASP A 146 0.36 -18.30 -3.20
C ASP A 146 -0.85 -19.30 -3.15
N PRO A 147 -1.96 -19.07 -3.89
CA PRO A 147 -3.33 -18.92 -3.43
C PRO A 147 -4.14 -20.20 -3.63
N THR A 148 -4.52 -20.98 -2.59
CA THR A 148 -5.76 -21.80 -2.63
C THR A 148 -5.94 -22.62 -1.35
N THR A 149 -7.10 -22.46 -0.70
CA THR A 149 -7.85 -23.43 0.15
C THR A 149 -7.08 -24.12 1.31
N THR A 150 -7.46 -24.10 2.59
CA THR A 150 -8.78 -24.04 3.25
C THR A 150 -8.56 -23.86 4.77
N THR A 151 -9.35 -22.96 5.37
CA THR A 151 -9.83 -22.86 6.77
C THR A 151 -8.85 -23.02 7.96
N PRO A 152 -8.55 -21.94 8.72
CA PRO A 152 -7.85 -22.01 10.01
C PRO A 152 -8.78 -21.94 11.24
N PRO A 153 -8.43 -22.56 12.38
CA PRO A 153 -8.81 -22.10 13.72
C PRO A 153 -7.74 -21.14 14.29
N PRO A 154 -8.10 -20.27 15.25
CA PRO A 154 -7.63 -18.89 15.28
C PRO A 154 -6.40 -18.70 16.18
N THR A 155 -5.42 -17.91 15.73
CA THR A 155 -4.53 -17.19 16.65
C THR A 155 -4.01 -15.90 16.01
N SER A 156 -4.76 -14.82 16.28
CA SER A 156 -4.35 -13.42 16.41
C SER A 156 -3.06 -12.96 15.71
N THR A 157 -3.14 -12.75 14.40
CA THR A 157 -2.33 -11.73 13.70
C THR A 157 -3.00 -10.38 13.90
N THR A 158 -2.26 -9.38 14.36
CA THR A 158 -2.69 -7.99 14.20
C THR A 158 -2.53 -7.66 12.71
N SER A 159 -3.57 -7.97 11.94
CA SER A 159 -3.71 -7.58 10.53
C SER A 159 -3.65 -6.05 10.42
N SER A 160 -3.12 -5.53 9.32
CA SER A 160 -3.39 -4.14 8.97
C SER A 160 -4.91 -3.92 9.00
N PRO A 161 -5.43 -2.78 9.49
CA PRO A 161 -6.86 -2.49 9.46
C PRO A 161 -7.48 -2.74 8.07
N THR A 162 -6.73 -2.45 7.01
CA THR A 162 -7.13 -2.69 5.61
C THR A 162 -7.20 -4.18 5.25
N ASP A 163 -6.21 -5.00 5.64
CA ASP A 163 -6.23 -6.45 5.38
C ASP A 163 -7.38 -7.15 6.13
N THR A 164 -7.73 -6.61 7.30
CA THR A 164 -8.91 -7.08 8.05
C THR A 164 -10.20 -6.81 7.27
N TYR A 165 -10.31 -5.63 6.66
CA TYR A 165 -11.44 -5.25 5.83
C TYR A 165 -11.59 -6.16 4.61
N TYR A 166 -10.48 -6.58 3.99
CA TYR A 166 -10.48 -7.45 2.82
C TYR A 166 -10.28 -8.95 3.11
N ALA A 167 -10.45 -9.40 4.35
CA ALA A 167 -10.09 -10.75 4.76
C ALA A 167 -10.71 -11.87 3.90
N SER A 168 -11.91 -11.68 3.36
CA SER A 168 -12.58 -12.67 2.49
C SER A 168 -12.10 -12.67 1.04
N ALA A 169 -11.36 -11.65 0.61
CA ALA A 169 -10.80 -11.50 -0.74
C ALA A 169 -9.33 -11.92 -0.84
N LEU A 170 -8.58 -11.90 0.27
CA LEU A 170 -7.17 -12.26 0.31
C LEU A 170 -6.91 -13.66 -0.29
N GLY A 171 -5.88 -13.76 -1.14
CA GLY A 171 -5.48 -15.00 -1.79
C GLY A 171 -6.46 -15.52 -2.84
N LYS A 172 -7.39 -14.71 -3.33
CA LYS A 172 -8.26 -15.06 -4.46
C LYS A 172 -7.80 -14.34 -5.73
N SER A 173 -8.20 -14.87 -6.88
CA SER A 173 -8.04 -14.24 -8.19
C SER A 173 -9.28 -14.50 -9.07
N GLY A 174 -9.33 -13.86 -10.24
CA GLY A 174 -10.40 -14.00 -11.22
C GLY A 174 -11.79 -13.74 -10.64
N SER A 175 -12.76 -14.58 -11.02
CA SER A 175 -14.14 -14.48 -10.56
C SER A 175 -14.29 -14.61 -9.04
N ALA A 176 -13.47 -15.43 -8.39
CA ALA A 176 -13.53 -15.61 -6.94
C ALA A 176 -13.13 -14.33 -6.19
N LEU A 177 -12.09 -13.64 -6.66
CA LEU A 177 -11.70 -12.34 -6.13
C LEU A 177 -12.78 -11.30 -6.38
N ARG A 178 -13.24 -11.18 -7.63
CA ARG A 178 -14.32 -10.27 -8.03
C ARG A 178 -15.55 -10.39 -7.13
N SER A 179 -16.12 -11.59 -6.99
CA SER A 179 -17.30 -11.82 -6.15
C SER A 179 -17.05 -11.50 -4.67
N SER A 180 -15.83 -11.73 -4.18
CA SER A 180 -15.48 -11.43 -2.78
C SER A 180 -15.39 -9.92 -2.55
N LEU A 181 -14.76 -9.19 -3.46
CA LEU A 181 -14.68 -7.74 -3.41
C LEU A 181 -16.07 -7.11 -3.54
N HIS A 182 -16.88 -7.56 -4.49
CA HIS A 182 -18.27 -7.10 -4.62
C HIS A 182 -19.04 -7.30 -3.30
N ALA A 183 -18.98 -8.49 -2.71
CA ALA A 183 -19.63 -8.77 -1.43
C ALA A 183 -19.15 -7.87 -0.27
N ILE A 184 -17.86 -7.48 -0.25
CA ILE A 184 -17.30 -6.57 0.74
C ILE A 184 -17.80 -5.14 0.52
N ILE A 185 -17.69 -4.62 -0.71
CA ILE A 185 -17.86 -3.19 -0.98
C ILE A 185 -19.30 -2.80 -1.34
N ARG A 186 -20.19 -3.77 -1.60
CA ARG A 186 -21.59 -3.51 -1.96
C ARG A 186 -22.43 -2.87 -0.86
N ASN A 187 -21.96 -2.96 0.38
CA ASN A 187 -22.61 -2.31 1.52
C ASN A 187 -21.91 -0.99 1.79
N GLN A 188 -22.63 0.11 1.57
CA GLN A 188 -22.14 1.46 1.86
C GLN A 188 -23.25 2.34 2.42
N THR A 189 -22.87 3.38 3.14
CA THR A 189 -23.76 4.50 3.41
C THR A 189 -24.02 5.24 2.11
N VAL A 190 -25.28 5.36 1.74
CA VAL A 190 -25.69 6.00 0.48
C VAL A 190 -25.98 7.47 0.75
N LEU A 191 -25.22 8.34 0.09
CA LEU A 191 -25.42 9.78 0.17
C LEU A 191 -26.57 10.23 -0.72
N THR A 192 -27.23 11.31 -0.33
CA THR A 192 -28.07 12.08 -1.26
C THR A 192 -27.19 12.90 -2.19
N TYR A 193 -27.74 13.27 -3.35
CA TYR A 193 -27.01 14.08 -4.32
C TYR A 193 -26.55 15.43 -3.74
N ASP A 194 -27.32 16.03 -2.82
CA ASP A 194 -26.93 17.28 -2.15
C ASP A 194 -25.77 17.08 -1.15
N GLN A 195 -25.75 15.95 -0.43
CA GLN A 195 -24.65 15.63 0.50
C GLN A 195 -23.31 15.44 -0.21
N VAL A 196 -23.31 15.06 -1.49
CA VAL A 196 -22.09 14.94 -2.30
C VAL A 196 -21.28 16.24 -2.29
N TRP A 197 -21.91 17.42 -2.31
CA TRP A 197 -21.18 18.69 -2.27
C TRP A 197 -20.31 18.82 -1.01
N THR A 198 -20.86 18.42 0.13
CA THR A 198 -20.11 18.46 1.40
C THR A 198 -19.04 17.39 1.41
N ALA A 199 -19.33 16.20 0.87
CA ALA A 199 -18.36 15.12 0.77
C ALA A 199 -17.14 15.50 -0.07
N LEU A 200 -17.34 16.03 -1.28
CA LEU A 200 -16.24 16.43 -2.17
C LEU A 200 -15.36 17.52 -1.57
N LYS A 201 -15.93 18.41 -0.76
CA LYS A 201 -15.15 19.44 -0.04
C LYS A 201 -14.23 18.83 1.02
N ASP A 202 -14.49 17.61 1.49
CA ASP A 202 -13.66 16.91 2.45
C ASP A 202 -12.69 15.93 1.75
N THR A 203 -13.23 15.08 0.88
CA THR A 203 -12.50 14.01 0.19
C THR A 203 -11.41 14.54 -0.74
N ASP A 204 -11.66 15.67 -1.40
CA ASP A 204 -10.75 16.25 -2.39
C ASP A 204 -10.09 17.55 -1.89
N GLN A 205 -10.09 17.78 -0.56
CA GLN A 205 -9.46 18.95 0.05
C GLN A 205 -7.98 19.05 -0.33
N ASP A 206 -7.57 20.21 -0.84
CA ASP A 206 -6.16 20.50 -1.14
C ASP A 206 -5.31 20.39 0.14
N PRO A 207 -4.27 19.53 0.15
CA PRO A 207 -3.38 19.37 1.31
C PRO A 207 -2.60 20.64 1.67
N ASN A 208 -2.40 21.54 0.71
CA ASN A 208 -1.67 22.80 0.90
C ASN A 208 -2.59 23.99 1.20
N ASN A 209 -3.90 23.84 1.01
CA ASN A 209 -4.90 24.86 1.30
C ASN A 209 -6.26 24.25 1.65
N SER A 210 -6.57 24.17 2.96
CA SER A 210 -7.81 23.55 3.44
C SER A 210 -9.10 24.26 3.02
N ASN A 211 -9.01 25.47 2.47
CA ASN A 211 -10.17 26.20 1.93
C ASN A 211 -10.49 25.81 0.48
N ASN A 212 -9.62 25.00 -0.14
CA ASN A 212 -9.73 24.60 -1.54
C ASN A 212 -9.98 23.09 -1.69
N VAL A 213 -10.42 22.71 -2.89
CA VAL A 213 -10.41 21.34 -3.43
C VAL A 213 -9.49 21.26 -4.64
N ILE A 214 -8.98 20.06 -4.94
CA ILE A 214 -8.24 19.78 -6.16
C ILE A 214 -9.18 19.18 -7.20
N GLU A 215 -9.32 19.84 -8.34
CA GLU A 215 -10.06 19.33 -9.50
C GLU A 215 -9.32 18.14 -10.15
N ILE A 216 -10.06 17.08 -10.50
CA ILE A 216 -9.48 15.81 -10.95
C ILE A 216 -8.67 15.96 -12.25
N TYR A 217 -9.31 16.46 -13.31
CA TYR A 217 -8.72 16.56 -14.64
C TYR A 217 -7.89 17.82 -14.78
N SER A 218 -8.37 19.01 -14.41
CA SER A 218 -7.58 20.24 -14.55
C SER A 218 -6.36 20.26 -13.60
N GLY A 219 -6.45 19.60 -12.44
CA GLY A 219 -5.47 19.67 -11.36
C GLY A 219 -5.46 21.00 -10.60
N ARG A 220 -6.41 21.89 -10.88
CA ARG A 220 -6.50 23.21 -10.27
C ARG A 220 -6.93 23.11 -8.81
N SER A 221 -6.26 23.87 -7.95
CA SER A 221 -6.73 24.15 -6.59
C SER A 221 -7.71 25.32 -6.62
N ILE A 222 -8.97 25.06 -6.28
CA ILE A 222 -10.06 26.03 -6.34
C ILE A 222 -10.80 26.13 -5.01
N ALA A 223 -11.33 27.31 -4.67
CA ALA A 223 -12.07 27.51 -3.44
C ALA A 223 -13.28 26.57 -3.32
N LYS A 224 -13.46 25.97 -2.14
CA LYS A 224 -14.63 25.13 -1.80
C LYS A 224 -15.97 25.84 -2.02
N SER A 225 -15.98 27.18 -1.95
CA SER A 225 -17.17 28.01 -2.16
C SER A 225 -17.45 28.32 -3.62
N ASP A 226 -16.48 28.14 -4.52
CA ASP A 226 -16.62 28.46 -5.94
C ASP A 226 -17.18 27.26 -6.73
N ASN A 227 -18.21 26.65 -6.16
CA ASN A 227 -18.86 25.46 -6.68
C ASN A 227 -20.22 25.82 -7.28
N GLY A 228 -20.52 25.34 -8.47
CA GLY A 228 -21.74 25.76 -9.18
C GLY A 228 -21.83 25.23 -10.60
N GLY A 229 -22.33 26.07 -11.51
CA GLY A 229 -22.48 25.74 -12.94
C GLY A 229 -21.99 26.86 -13.86
N GLY A 230 -21.36 27.90 -13.30
CA GLY A 230 -20.73 28.96 -14.08
C GLY A 230 -19.38 28.54 -14.65
N VAL A 231 -18.92 29.30 -15.64
CA VAL A 231 -17.55 29.18 -16.17
C VAL A 231 -16.54 29.43 -15.04
N ASP A 232 -15.44 28.67 -15.05
CA ASP A 232 -14.35 28.68 -14.08
C ASP A 232 -14.74 28.25 -12.64
N GLN A 233 -15.99 27.85 -12.42
CA GLN A 233 -16.41 27.18 -11.19
C GLN A 233 -16.15 25.68 -11.30
N TRP A 234 -16.14 24.99 -10.16
CA TRP A 234 -16.16 23.53 -10.17
C TRP A 234 -17.56 22.96 -9.97
N ASN A 235 -17.81 21.80 -10.58
CA ASN A 235 -19.01 21.01 -10.39
C ASN A 235 -18.67 19.54 -10.07
N ARG A 236 -19.69 18.70 -9.98
CA ARG A 236 -19.54 17.25 -9.74
C ARG A 236 -19.29 16.57 -11.07
N GLU A 237 -18.06 16.13 -11.29
CA GLU A 237 -17.73 15.18 -12.33
C GLU A 237 -18.14 13.77 -11.90
N HIS A 238 -18.81 13.06 -12.81
CA HIS A 238 -19.12 11.63 -12.68
C HIS A 238 -18.10 10.88 -13.54
N VAL A 239 -16.98 10.46 -12.95
CA VAL A 239 -15.90 9.78 -13.72
C VAL A 239 -16.47 8.57 -14.47
N TRP A 240 -17.34 7.78 -13.85
CA TRP A 240 -18.26 6.95 -14.63
C TRP A 240 -19.41 7.81 -15.14
N ALA A 241 -19.39 8.17 -16.42
CA ALA A 241 -20.41 9.03 -17.01
C ALA A 241 -21.80 8.40 -16.88
N LYS A 242 -22.75 9.16 -16.30
CA LYS A 242 -24.10 8.68 -15.95
C LYS A 242 -24.89 8.09 -17.11
N SER A 243 -24.62 8.53 -18.33
CA SER A 243 -25.28 8.03 -19.54
C SER A 243 -24.90 6.58 -19.84
N HIS A 244 -23.74 6.10 -19.38
CA HIS A 244 -23.33 4.70 -19.50
C HIS A 244 -24.04 3.86 -18.44
N GLY A 245 -25.29 3.52 -18.71
CA GLY A 245 -26.19 2.81 -17.77
C GLY A 245 -27.39 3.64 -17.28
N ASP A 246 -27.53 4.90 -17.71
CA ASP A 246 -28.70 5.77 -17.44
C ASP A 246 -29.13 5.86 -15.96
N PHE A 247 -28.18 5.83 -15.02
CA PHE A 247 -28.48 5.87 -13.59
C PHE A 247 -28.69 7.29 -13.04
N GLY A 248 -28.41 8.31 -13.84
CA GLY A 248 -28.62 9.71 -13.48
C GLY A 248 -27.94 10.11 -12.17
N THR A 249 -28.65 10.88 -11.33
CA THR A 249 -28.16 11.35 -10.02
C THR A 249 -28.87 10.66 -8.86
N ALA A 250 -29.46 9.48 -9.11
CA ALA A 250 -30.19 8.74 -8.11
C ALA A 250 -29.24 8.16 -7.05
N ASN A 251 -29.77 7.98 -5.83
CA ASN A 251 -29.03 7.47 -4.68
C ASN A 251 -28.51 6.05 -4.96
N GLY A 252 -27.19 5.90 -5.10
CA GLY A 252 -26.54 4.69 -5.59
C GLY A 252 -25.31 5.10 -6.43
N PRO A 253 -25.16 4.60 -7.67
CA PRO A 253 -24.03 4.97 -8.53
C PRO A 253 -24.01 6.47 -8.87
N GLY A 254 -25.17 7.15 -8.86
CA GLY A 254 -25.28 8.59 -9.11
C GLY A 254 -24.73 9.48 -7.99
N THR A 255 -24.51 8.91 -6.81
CA THR A 255 -24.11 9.63 -5.57
C THR A 255 -22.88 9.02 -4.90
N ASP A 256 -22.23 8.06 -5.56
CA ASP A 256 -21.09 7.33 -5.01
C ASP A 256 -19.79 8.15 -5.11
N VAL A 257 -19.35 8.70 -3.98
CA VAL A 257 -18.17 9.57 -3.93
C VAL A 257 -16.87 8.82 -4.14
N HIS A 258 -16.84 7.50 -4.35
CA HIS A 258 -15.61 6.88 -4.86
C HIS A 258 -15.30 7.33 -6.29
N HIS A 259 -16.30 7.63 -7.13
CA HIS A 259 -16.08 8.09 -8.51
C HIS A 259 -16.51 9.53 -8.80
N LEU A 260 -17.35 10.14 -7.94
CA LEU A 260 -17.63 11.58 -8.09
C LEU A 260 -16.43 12.42 -7.66
N ARG A 261 -16.04 13.40 -8.47
CA ARG A 261 -14.90 14.30 -8.22
C ARG A 261 -15.29 15.77 -8.45
N PRO A 262 -14.63 16.74 -7.80
CA PRO A 262 -14.72 18.13 -8.23
C PRO A 262 -14.00 18.30 -9.58
N GLU A 263 -14.58 19.06 -10.50
CA GLU A 263 -13.93 19.39 -11.78
C GLU A 263 -14.38 20.75 -12.31
N ASP A 264 -13.50 21.46 -13.03
CA ASP A 264 -13.89 22.67 -13.75
C ASP A 264 -15.09 22.41 -14.66
N VAL A 265 -16.08 23.31 -14.64
CA VAL A 265 -17.32 23.16 -15.42
C VAL A 265 -17.05 23.04 -16.92
N THR A 266 -16.04 23.75 -17.45
CA THR A 266 -15.67 23.70 -18.87
C THR A 266 -15.02 22.37 -19.21
N VAL A 267 -14.06 21.91 -18.39
CA VAL A 267 -13.36 20.64 -18.60
C VAL A 267 -14.34 19.46 -18.47
N ASN A 268 -15.22 19.48 -17.46
CA ASN A 268 -16.27 18.49 -17.30
C ASN A 268 -17.22 18.49 -18.52
N SER A 269 -17.62 19.67 -19.01
CA SER A 269 -18.44 19.75 -20.23
C SER A 269 -17.72 19.23 -21.48
N ASP A 270 -16.41 19.47 -21.61
CA ASP A 270 -15.61 18.98 -22.72
C ASP A 270 -15.42 17.45 -22.68
N ARG A 271 -15.30 16.88 -21.48
CA ARG A 271 -15.27 15.44 -21.25
C ARG A 271 -16.63 14.82 -21.58
N GLY A 272 -17.73 15.43 -21.14
CA GLY A 272 -19.09 15.00 -21.41
C GLY A 272 -19.34 13.54 -21.01
N ASN A 273 -19.62 12.70 -22.00
CA ASN A 273 -19.79 11.25 -21.85
C ASN A 273 -18.76 10.45 -22.66
N LEU A 274 -17.61 11.03 -22.96
CA LEU A 274 -16.56 10.32 -23.67
C LEU A 274 -16.06 9.14 -22.82
N ASP A 275 -15.76 8.04 -23.52
CA ASP A 275 -15.07 6.89 -22.95
C ASP A 275 -13.62 7.26 -22.61
N PHE A 276 -12.92 6.42 -21.86
CA PHE A 276 -11.50 6.62 -21.57
C PHE A 276 -10.61 5.79 -22.52
N ASP A 277 -9.76 6.45 -23.28
CA ASP A 277 -8.65 5.92 -24.09
C ASP A 277 -7.62 7.06 -24.24
N ASN A 278 -6.55 6.88 -25.01
CA ASN A 278 -5.67 7.97 -25.42
C ASN A 278 -6.44 8.91 -26.35
N GLY A 279 -6.45 10.19 -26.01
CA GLY A 279 -7.22 11.20 -26.72
C GLY A 279 -6.48 11.69 -27.97
N GLY A 280 -6.87 12.89 -28.44
CA GLY A 280 -6.25 13.47 -29.64
C GLY A 280 -5.86 14.94 -29.46
N SER A 281 -6.84 15.81 -29.33
CA SER A 281 -6.63 17.27 -29.27
C SER A 281 -6.65 17.77 -27.83
N ALA A 282 -5.86 18.81 -27.56
CA ALA A 282 -5.76 19.39 -26.22
C ALA A 282 -7.13 19.92 -25.74
N VAL A 283 -7.44 19.68 -24.47
CA VAL A 283 -8.65 20.18 -23.80
C VAL A 283 -8.39 21.58 -23.25
N ASN A 284 -9.34 22.50 -23.41
CA ASN A 284 -9.19 23.83 -22.86
C ASN A 284 -9.26 23.79 -21.32
N GLN A 285 -8.46 24.62 -20.64
CA GLN A 285 -8.35 24.68 -19.18
C GLN A 285 -7.84 23.42 -18.45
N CYS A 286 -7.54 22.33 -19.16
CA CYS A 286 -6.77 21.22 -18.61
C CYS A 286 -5.43 21.11 -19.35
N SER A 287 -4.35 21.51 -18.69
CA SER A 287 -3.01 21.24 -19.20
C SER A 287 -2.77 19.74 -19.20
N ASP A 288 -2.42 19.16 -20.35
CA ASP A 288 -2.12 17.72 -20.50
C ASP A 288 -3.35 16.80 -20.41
N CYS A 289 -4.55 17.30 -20.69
CA CYS A 289 -5.67 16.45 -21.08
C CYS A 289 -5.85 16.46 -22.59
N TRP A 290 -6.27 15.33 -23.14
CA TRP A 290 -6.54 15.15 -24.56
C TRP A 290 -7.92 14.56 -24.78
N ARG A 291 -8.58 14.91 -25.88
CA ARG A 291 -9.86 14.33 -26.27
C ARG A 291 -10.00 14.21 -27.77
N ASP A 292 -10.84 13.29 -28.21
CA ASP A 292 -11.27 13.21 -29.61
C ASP A 292 -12.78 12.98 -29.68
N GLY A 293 -13.25 12.29 -30.73
CA GLY A 293 -14.67 12.13 -31.00
C GLY A 293 -15.39 11.18 -30.05
N ASP A 294 -14.66 10.26 -29.42
CA ASP A 294 -15.23 9.21 -28.57
C ASP A 294 -14.44 8.95 -27.28
N SER A 295 -13.25 9.55 -27.12
CA SER A 295 -12.39 9.32 -25.97
C SER A 295 -11.86 10.58 -25.29
N PHE A 296 -11.58 10.44 -24.00
CA PHE A 296 -10.90 11.42 -23.15
C PHE A 296 -9.70 10.77 -22.46
N GLU A 297 -8.57 11.46 -22.48
CA GLU A 297 -7.34 11.13 -21.79
C GLU A 297 -7.05 12.20 -20.73
N PRO A 298 -7.11 11.84 -19.44
CA PRO A 298 -6.77 12.77 -18.38
C PRO A 298 -5.25 12.95 -18.28
N ARG A 299 -4.82 13.94 -17.49
CA ARG A 299 -3.39 14.15 -17.18
C ARG A 299 -2.72 12.89 -16.64
N ASP A 300 -1.44 12.74 -16.94
CA ASP A 300 -0.62 11.62 -16.46
C ASP A 300 -0.72 11.39 -14.94
N ALA A 301 -0.82 12.47 -14.17
CA ALA A 301 -0.86 12.44 -12.70
C ALA A 301 -2.16 11.88 -12.09
N VAL A 302 -3.18 11.59 -12.90
CA VAL A 302 -4.48 11.05 -12.41
C VAL A 302 -5.02 9.92 -13.28
N LYS A 303 -4.22 9.42 -14.22
CA LYS A 303 -4.60 8.30 -15.11
C LYS A 303 -4.94 7.05 -14.29
N GLY A 304 -4.15 6.79 -13.26
CA GLY A 304 -4.34 5.66 -12.36
C GLY A 304 -5.58 5.83 -11.48
N ASP A 305 -5.80 7.02 -10.95
CA ASP A 305 -7.00 7.36 -10.17
C ASP A 305 -8.27 7.07 -10.97
N VAL A 306 -8.32 7.59 -12.21
CA VAL A 306 -9.46 7.37 -13.12
C VAL A 306 -9.67 5.89 -13.36
N ALA A 307 -8.62 5.14 -13.70
CA ALA A 307 -8.72 3.71 -13.92
C ALA A 307 -9.26 2.96 -12.70
N ARG A 308 -8.75 3.24 -11.50
CA ARG A 308 -9.19 2.59 -10.26
C ARG A 308 -10.61 2.98 -9.86
N MET A 309 -11.09 4.17 -10.19
CA MET A 309 -12.50 4.55 -10.02
C MET A 309 -13.40 3.75 -10.97
N ILE A 310 -13.00 3.55 -12.23
CA ILE A 310 -13.74 2.71 -13.19
C ILE A 310 -13.78 1.25 -12.73
N PHE A 311 -12.65 0.68 -12.32
CA PHE A 311 -12.61 -0.69 -11.80
C PHE A 311 -13.46 -0.85 -10.54
N TYR A 312 -13.42 0.12 -9.61
CA TYR A 312 -14.30 0.12 -8.45
C TYR A 312 -15.77 0.09 -8.83
N MET A 313 -16.19 0.94 -9.77
CA MET A 313 -17.58 1.00 -10.20
C MET A 313 -18.05 -0.33 -10.79
N ALA A 314 -17.18 -1.00 -11.56
CA ALA A 314 -17.48 -2.30 -12.14
C ALA A 314 -17.66 -3.41 -11.09
N ILE A 315 -16.86 -3.39 -10.02
CA ILE A 315 -17.01 -4.35 -8.92
C ILE A 315 -18.16 -3.96 -7.99
N ARG A 316 -18.41 -2.68 -7.77
CA ARG A 316 -19.47 -2.24 -6.87
C ARG A 316 -20.84 -2.53 -7.49
N TYR A 317 -21.05 -2.20 -8.76
CA TYR A 317 -22.35 -2.26 -9.42
C TYR A 317 -22.41 -3.39 -10.45
N GLU A 318 -22.53 -4.63 -9.98
CA GLU A 318 -22.62 -5.85 -10.82
C GLU A 318 -24.05 -6.15 -11.32
N GLY A 319 -25.02 -5.33 -10.95
CA GLY A 319 -26.41 -5.42 -11.38
C GLY A 319 -27.31 -6.34 -10.56
N ASP A 320 -26.88 -6.77 -9.37
CA ASP A 320 -27.65 -7.59 -8.44
C ASP A 320 -28.47 -6.77 -7.41
N ASP A 321 -28.33 -5.45 -7.41
CA ASP A 321 -28.96 -4.52 -6.46
C ASP A 321 -29.92 -3.51 -7.10
N GLY A 322 -30.37 -3.79 -8.33
CA GLY A 322 -31.34 -2.97 -9.07
C GLY A 322 -30.72 -1.86 -9.91
N TRP A 323 -29.38 -1.74 -9.91
CA TRP A 323 -28.63 -0.90 -10.83
C TRP A 323 -28.19 -1.67 -12.09
N PRO A 324 -27.76 -1.00 -13.16
CA PRO A 324 -27.12 -1.66 -14.29
C PRO A 324 -25.82 -2.36 -13.87
N ASN A 325 -25.49 -3.46 -14.56
CA ASN A 325 -24.16 -4.07 -14.47
C ASN A 325 -23.14 -3.20 -15.22
N LEU A 326 -22.33 -2.47 -14.47
CA LEU A 326 -21.30 -1.57 -15.00
C LEU A 326 -20.03 -2.37 -15.29
N GLU A 327 -19.45 -2.26 -16.50
CA GLU A 327 -18.20 -2.97 -16.82
C GLU A 327 -17.33 -2.25 -17.88
N PRO A 328 -16.02 -2.02 -17.66
CA PRO A 328 -15.13 -1.59 -18.75
C PRO A 328 -14.99 -2.67 -19.83
N ASN A 329 -14.69 -2.30 -21.07
CA ASN A 329 -14.55 -3.25 -22.18
C ASN A 329 -13.39 -2.86 -23.10
N GLU A 330 -13.17 -3.50 -24.24
CA GLU A 330 -12.08 -3.12 -25.17
C GLU A 330 -12.52 -2.08 -26.22
N SER A 331 -13.56 -1.30 -25.95
CA SER A 331 -14.20 -0.40 -26.90
C SER A 331 -14.35 1.02 -26.35
N VAL A 332 -14.37 1.97 -27.28
CA VAL A 332 -14.86 3.35 -27.07
C VAL A 332 -16.12 3.56 -27.90
N GLY A 333 -16.86 4.64 -27.64
CA GLY A 333 -18.14 4.91 -28.29
C GLY A 333 -19.26 3.99 -27.80
N ASN A 334 -19.27 3.66 -26.51
CA ASN A 334 -20.24 2.73 -25.90
C ASN A 334 -21.68 3.27 -25.85
N GLY A 335 -21.90 4.54 -26.20
CA GLY A 335 -23.22 5.16 -26.24
C GLY A 335 -23.89 5.16 -24.86
N THR A 336 -25.05 4.51 -24.73
CA THR A 336 -25.77 4.38 -23.45
C THR A 336 -25.59 3.04 -22.77
N ALA A 337 -24.81 2.12 -23.37
CA ALA A 337 -24.51 0.83 -22.75
C ALA A 337 -23.81 1.06 -21.40
N PRO A 338 -24.00 0.21 -20.39
CA PRO A 338 -23.34 0.31 -19.09
C PRO A 338 -21.87 -0.14 -19.17
N ASN A 339 -21.16 0.29 -20.21
CA ASN A 339 -19.76 0.01 -20.45
C ASN A 339 -18.99 1.31 -20.60
N ILE A 340 -17.75 1.35 -20.11
CA ILE A 340 -16.94 2.56 -20.24
C ILE A 340 -15.45 2.28 -20.41
N GLY A 341 -14.85 2.97 -21.36
CA GLY A 341 -13.40 3.01 -21.57
C GLY A 341 -12.78 1.70 -22.03
N LYS A 342 -11.55 1.82 -22.55
CA LYS A 342 -10.76 0.72 -23.08
C LYS A 342 -9.95 0.07 -21.99
N LEU A 343 -10.36 -1.13 -21.59
CA LEU A 343 -9.85 -1.94 -20.50
C LEU A 343 -8.33 -2.10 -20.56
N SER A 344 -7.76 -2.42 -21.72
CA SER A 344 -6.31 -2.50 -21.90
C SER A 344 -5.57 -1.20 -21.54
N VAL A 345 -6.16 -0.04 -21.86
CA VAL A 345 -5.59 1.27 -21.55
C VAL A 345 -5.80 1.64 -20.09
N LEU A 346 -6.99 1.40 -19.53
CA LEU A 346 -7.26 1.57 -18.10
C LEU A 346 -6.31 0.71 -17.23
N LYS A 347 -6.02 -0.54 -17.63
CA LYS A 347 -5.03 -1.39 -16.96
C LYS A 347 -3.63 -0.78 -17.03
N ALA A 348 -3.23 -0.28 -18.20
CA ALA A 348 -1.92 0.36 -18.37
C ALA A 348 -1.79 1.63 -17.51
N TRP A 349 -2.84 2.45 -17.46
CA TRP A 349 -2.92 3.65 -16.63
C TRP A 349 -2.83 3.33 -15.14
N SER A 350 -3.61 2.37 -14.65
CA SER A 350 -3.56 1.93 -13.24
C SER A 350 -2.16 1.45 -12.82
N ALA A 351 -1.47 0.74 -13.72
CA ALA A 351 -0.10 0.26 -13.47
C ALA A 351 0.97 1.35 -13.58
N GLY A 352 0.79 2.29 -14.51
CA GLY A 352 1.73 3.39 -14.78
C GLY A 352 1.66 4.53 -13.77
N ASP A 353 0.50 4.72 -13.14
CA ASP A 353 0.25 5.75 -12.12
C ASP A 353 -0.28 5.10 -10.82
N PRO A 354 0.61 4.60 -9.94
CA PRO A 354 0.23 3.92 -8.71
C PRO A 354 -0.43 4.84 -7.68
N PRO A 355 -1.25 4.31 -6.74
CA PRO A 355 -1.93 5.12 -5.73
C PRO A 355 -1.00 6.02 -4.91
N ASP A 356 -1.24 7.33 -4.99
CA ASP A 356 -0.46 8.34 -4.31
C ASP A 356 -1.01 8.65 -2.89
N ALA A 357 -0.44 9.64 -2.22
CA ALA A 357 -0.87 10.02 -0.87
C ALA A 357 -2.24 10.70 -0.85
N PHE A 358 -2.59 11.44 -1.90
CA PHE A 358 -3.87 12.13 -2.01
C PHE A 358 -5.01 11.12 -2.22
N GLU A 359 -4.84 10.18 -3.14
CA GLU A 359 -5.83 9.13 -3.43
C GLU A 359 -6.04 8.20 -2.23
N LYS A 360 -4.96 7.78 -1.55
CA LYS A 360 -5.06 6.97 -0.33
C LYS A 360 -5.79 7.69 0.80
N ARG A 361 -5.48 8.98 1.02
CA ARG A 361 -6.21 9.80 2.00
C ARG A 361 -7.68 9.87 1.63
N ARG A 362 -7.99 10.12 0.36
CA ARG A 362 -9.36 10.21 -0.14
C ARG A 362 -10.14 8.92 0.14
N ASN A 363 -9.57 7.76 -0.19
CA ASN A 363 -10.17 6.45 0.09
C ASN A 363 -10.44 6.25 1.60
N GLN A 364 -9.48 6.66 2.45
CA GLN A 364 -9.63 6.58 3.91
C GLN A 364 -10.74 7.51 4.43
N VAL A 365 -10.81 8.75 3.96
CA VAL A 365 -11.85 9.72 4.38
C VAL A 365 -13.25 9.25 3.97
N ILE A 366 -13.39 8.70 2.77
CA ILE A 366 -14.66 8.11 2.32
C ILE A 366 -15.08 6.97 3.24
N TYR A 367 -14.14 6.11 3.63
CA TYR A 367 -14.39 5.02 4.57
C TYR A 367 -14.73 5.51 5.98
N ASP A 368 -13.97 6.43 6.56
CA ASP A 368 -14.16 6.83 7.96
C ASP A 368 -15.41 7.69 8.15
N THR A 369 -15.77 8.51 7.15
CA THR A 369 -16.72 9.62 7.33
C THR A 369 -17.98 9.52 6.47
N TRP A 370 -17.89 9.01 5.24
CA TRP A 370 -18.94 9.24 4.24
C TRP A 370 -19.73 8.00 3.84
N GLN A 371 -19.05 6.98 3.33
CA GLN A 371 -19.70 5.80 2.76
C GLN A 371 -19.35 4.49 3.46
N HIS A 372 -18.32 4.45 4.30
CA HIS A 372 -17.95 3.26 5.07
C HIS A 372 -17.64 2.01 4.22
N ASN A 373 -17.37 2.22 2.93
CA ASN A 373 -16.76 1.25 2.04
C ASN A 373 -15.47 1.83 1.43
N ARG A 374 -14.60 0.94 0.92
CA ARG A 374 -13.28 1.30 0.38
C ARG A 374 -13.17 0.90 -1.09
N ASN A 375 -12.43 1.68 -1.87
CA ASN A 375 -12.02 1.29 -3.20
C ASN A 375 -10.86 0.25 -3.10
N PRO A 376 -11.10 -1.02 -3.44
CA PRO A 376 -10.10 -2.07 -3.28
C PRO A 376 -8.90 -1.87 -4.19
N PHE A 377 -9.02 -1.16 -5.30
CA PHE A 377 -7.91 -0.96 -6.22
C PHE A 377 -6.98 0.17 -5.79
N VAL A 378 -7.40 1.02 -4.84
CA VAL A 378 -6.51 1.99 -4.18
C VAL A 378 -5.66 1.32 -3.11
N ASP A 379 -6.28 0.42 -2.33
CA ASP A 379 -5.60 -0.32 -1.26
C ASP A 379 -4.75 -1.49 -1.80
N HIS A 380 -5.22 -2.15 -2.87
CA HIS A 380 -4.62 -3.30 -3.54
C HIS A 380 -4.63 -3.13 -5.07
N PRO A 381 -3.79 -2.23 -5.63
CA PRO A 381 -3.74 -1.97 -7.07
C PRO A 381 -3.39 -3.22 -7.91
N GLU A 382 -2.68 -4.19 -7.33
CA GLU A 382 -2.36 -5.48 -7.96
C GLU A 382 -3.59 -6.33 -8.30
N TRP A 383 -4.74 -6.08 -7.68
CA TRP A 383 -5.96 -6.83 -7.96
C TRP A 383 -6.59 -6.51 -9.31
N VAL A 384 -6.23 -5.38 -9.93
CA VAL A 384 -6.64 -5.07 -11.30
C VAL A 384 -6.22 -6.20 -12.24
N SER A 385 -4.93 -6.55 -12.26
CA SER A 385 -4.42 -7.65 -13.10
C SER A 385 -4.88 -9.03 -12.64
N SER A 386 -5.34 -9.15 -11.38
CA SER A 386 -5.85 -10.42 -10.85
C SER A 386 -7.30 -10.70 -11.28
N ILE A 387 -8.08 -9.68 -11.63
CA ILE A 387 -9.47 -9.81 -12.10
C ILE A 387 -9.54 -9.74 -13.62
N TRP A 388 -8.81 -8.81 -14.23
CA TRP A 388 -8.71 -8.64 -15.67
C TRP A 388 -7.28 -9.02 -16.11
N PRO A 389 -6.99 -10.30 -16.38
CA PRO A 389 -5.67 -10.76 -16.80
C PRO A 389 -5.22 -10.17 -18.14
#